data_AF-A0A7D9HTG6-F1
#
_entry.id   AF-A0A7D9HTG6-F1
#
_cell.length_a   1.000
_cell.length_b   1.000
_cell.length_c   1.000
_cell.angle_alpha   90.00
_cell.angle_beta   90.00
_cell.angle_gamma   90.00
#
_symmetry.space_group_name_H-M   'P 1'
#
loop_
_entity.id
_entity.type
_entity.pdbx_description
1 polymer ?
#
loop_
_entity_poly.entity_id
_entity_poly.type
_entity_poly.pdbx_seq_one_letter_code
_entity_poly.pdbx_strand_id
1 'polypeptide(L)'
;MTSFREDHTLSATESEDSDLEHSRLQPENDRLLDVDIENMSLEGEIYDTIIEGHDDDGPDVGENDGQGKETDDTEHHRSEVVRISPIDVAQLEFCFASTSAILDLLCKIHGSTCKRNECNRELNFKSSFVGTCLVVHWSCSAGHFGGRWAAQPTCEGVRAGNLLLASAIPLSGNSYTKIGFMCKVMNLQFFSKNLYNQYQSLYIAPAVNDYWERMKSVAWKDREDKEIILSSDGRNDSPGHCAQYCTYTFADMTTKCILQMNIVDVREVEGRKSNNMERIGYEKGLDKQMESKMIIKEVVTDGHLEIGALMKKAPKYKDILHQRDIWHGAKIIAKKVTAAAHEKGNEDLSHWIASVRNHFWYCSRNCGGSTTDFKGNCHKCSSKNMPWLVGYKLRNQLAAIDFNKHLNRKIAETADGKPRYKRRYSKRTKVWSAVPILEPKEYKYIPELILAIFEKRKTTPGHVTQKLKLSDDDPRRIATNIALEPSPSMEELLARHQSRFAAQT
;
A
#
# COMPACT_ATOMS: atom_id res chain seq x y z
N MET A 1 -41.61 25.37 40.59
CA MET A 1 -41.83 23.91 40.72
C MET A 1 -42.20 23.38 39.35
N THR A 2 -41.89 22.10 39.09
CA THR A 2 -41.85 21.43 37.77
C THR A 2 -40.90 22.07 36.74
N SER A 3 -40.36 21.36 35.74
CA SER A 3 -39.89 19.96 35.67
C SER A 3 -39.20 19.75 34.32
N PHE A 4 -37.95 20.20 34.14
CA PHE A 4 -37.19 19.85 32.93
C PHE A 4 -36.62 18.43 33.07
N ARG A 5 -36.89 17.58 32.08
CA ARG A 5 -36.17 16.31 31.88
C ARG A 5 -34.90 16.58 31.08
N GLU A 6 -33.80 15.97 31.48
CA GLU A 6 -32.63 15.80 30.63
C GLU A 6 -32.77 14.47 29.90
N ASP A 7 -32.88 14.49 28.56
CA ASP A 7 -32.83 13.26 27.77
C ASP A 7 -31.37 12.86 27.52
N HIS A 8 -30.95 11.76 28.14
CA HIS A 8 -29.60 11.22 28.00
C HIS A 8 -29.41 10.46 26.67
N THR A 9 -28.82 11.10 25.66
CA THR A 9 -28.37 10.41 24.42
C THR A 9 -26.87 10.10 24.44
N LEU A 10 -26.50 9.08 25.21
CA LEU A 10 -25.35 8.20 24.89
C LEU A 10 -25.77 7.28 23.73
N SER A 11 -24.91 6.74 22.85
CA SER A 11 -23.47 6.87 22.64
C SER A 11 -23.15 6.58 21.16
N ALA A 12 -22.05 7.13 20.64
CA ALA A 12 -21.41 6.68 19.39
C ALA A 12 -19.88 6.81 19.51
N THR A 13 -19.29 6.12 20.49
CA THR A 13 -17.84 6.11 20.74
C THR A 13 -17.07 5.36 19.67
N GLU A 14 -16.13 6.03 18.99
CA GLU A 14 -15.17 5.43 18.06
C GLU A 14 -14.30 4.38 18.79
N SER A 15 -14.39 3.11 18.37
CA SER A 15 -13.73 1.99 19.06
C SER A 15 -12.28 1.78 18.62
N GLU A 16 -11.37 2.23 19.49
CA GLU A 16 -9.95 1.92 19.69
C GLU A 16 -9.26 0.85 18.80
N ASP A 17 -8.07 1.22 18.26
CA ASP A 17 -7.01 0.26 17.88
C ASP A 17 -6.55 -0.54 19.11
N SER A 18 -6.86 -1.84 19.17
CA SER A 18 -6.48 -2.71 20.28
C SER A 18 -5.14 -3.44 20.05
N ASP A 19 -4.05 -2.85 20.54
CA ASP A 19 -2.79 -3.58 20.77
C ASP A 19 -3.02 -4.73 21.76
N LEU A 20 -3.26 -5.94 21.24
CA LEU A 20 -3.38 -7.21 21.97
C LEU A 20 -2.02 -7.91 22.07
N GLU A 21 -1.44 -7.93 23.28
CA GLU A 21 -0.41 -8.91 23.67
C GLU A 21 -1.04 -9.88 24.69
N HIS A 22 -0.86 -11.19 24.50
CA HIS A 22 -1.54 -12.22 25.28
C HIS A 22 -1.13 -12.23 26.76
N SER A 23 -2.06 -11.88 27.65
CA SER A 23 -1.98 -12.22 29.07
C SER A 23 -2.32 -13.70 29.27
N ARG A 24 -1.34 -14.53 29.65
CA ARG A 24 -1.60 -15.91 30.06
C ARG A 24 -2.35 -15.93 31.39
N LEU A 25 -3.55 -16.52 31.39
CA LEU A 25 -4.22 -17.03 32.58
C LEU A 25 -4.21 -18.56 32.52
N GLN A 26 -4.27 -19.22 33.68
CA GLN A 26 -4.23 -20.69 33.76
C GLN A 26 -5.62 -21.29 33.51
N PRO A 27 -5.72 -22.52 32.96
CA PRO A 27 -6.98 -23.10 32.53
C PRO A 27 -7.74 -23.77 33.68
N GLU A 28 -9.03 -23.47 33.79
CA GLU A 28 -10.03 -24.40 34.33
C GLU A 28 -10.94 -24.86 33.19
N ASN A 29 -11.50 -26.06 33.31
CA ASN A 29 -12.20 -26.73 32.22
C ASN A 29 -13.39 -25.93 31.67
N ASP A 30 -13.40 -25.67 30.36
CA ASP A 30 -14.62 -25.91 29.59
C ASP A 30 -14.28 -26.47 28.20
N ARG A 31 -15.12 -27.39 27.70
CA ARG A 31 -14.87 -28.12 26.43
C ARG A 31 -15.71 -27.53 25.31
N LEU A 32 -15.20 -26.46 24.70
CA LEU A 32 -15.63 -26.02 23.37
C LEU A 32 -14.63 -26.48 22.31
N LEU A 33 -15.12 -26.67 21.09
CA LEU A 33 -14.34 -27.24 19.98
C LEU A 33 -13.49 -26.14 19.33
N ASP A 34 -12.20 -26.10 19.68
CA ASP A 34 -11.22 -25.29 18.97
C ASP A 34 -11.12 -25.77 17.51
N VAL A 35 -11.64 -24.94 16.60
CA VAL A 35 -11.42 -25.06 15.16
C VAL A 35 -10.37 -24.02 14.79
N ASP A 36 -9.18 -24.46 14.36
CA ASP A 36 -8.04 -23.60 14.01
C ASP A 36 -8.31 -22.73 12.76
N ILE A 37 -9.04 -21.64 12.94
CA ILE A 37 -9.38 -20.68 11.87
C ILE A 37 -8.14 -19.97 11.31
N GLU A 38 -7.04 -19.85 12.07
CA GLU A 38 -5.83 -19.11 11.66
C GLU A 38 -5.00 -19.77 10.55
N ASN A 39 -5.25 -21.04 10.20
CA ASN A 39 -4.48 -21.76 9.15
C ASN A 39 -5.27 -22.08 7.87
N MET A 40 -6.47 -21.52 7.66
CA MET A 40 -7.12 -21.61 6.36
C MET A 40 -6.37 -20.78 5.30
N SER A 41 -5.93 -21.43 4.22
CA SER A 41 -5.22 -20.79 3.10
C SER A 41 -6.14 -19.95 2.22
N LEU A 42 -6.59 -18.81 2.77
CA LEU A 42 -7.49 -17.82 2.15
C LEU A 42 -6.97 -17.24 0.83
N GLU A 43 -5.69 -17.43 0.49
CA GLU A 43 -5.20 -17.06 -0.84
C GLU A 43 -5.77 -17.97 -1.92
N GLY A 44 -5.84 -19.29 -1.67
CA GLY A 44 -6.21 -20.32 -2.65
C GLY A 44 -7.53 -20.02 -3.36
N GLU A 45 -8.59 -19.88 -2.57
CA GLU A 45 -9.96 -19.70 -3.08
C GLU A 45 -10.28 -18.30 -3.65
N ILE A 46 -9.27 -17.44 -3.83
CA ILE A 46 -9.37 -16.11 -4.44
C ILE A 46 -8.65 -16.09 -5.81
N TYR A 47 -7.87 -17.11 -6.15
CA TYR A 47 -7.23 -17.23 -7.48
C TYR A 47 -8.22 -17.65 -8.59
N ASP A 48 -9.23 -18.47 -8.27
CA ASP A 48 -10.10 -19.13 -9.26
C ASP A 48 -11.24 -18.25 -9.84
N THR A 49 -11.29 -16.95 -9.52
CA THR A 49 -12.25 -16.03 -10.17
C THR A 49 -11.74 -15.62 -11.56
N ILE A 50 -11.83 -16.55 -12.52
CA ILE A 50 -11.39 -16.39 -13.90
C ILE A 50 -12.35 -15.46 -14.66
N ILE A 51 -12.18 -14.16 -14.46
CA ILE A 51 -12.69 -13.11 -15.34
C ILE A 51 -11.47 -12.43 -15.98
N GLU A 52 -11.06 -12.92 -17.15
CA GLU A 52 -9.97 -12.35 -17.95
C GLU A 52 -10.46 -11.28 -18.94
N GLY A 53 -11.79 -11.18 -19.15
CA GLY A 53 -12.40 -10.17 -20.00
C GLY A 53 -12.26 -8.77 -19.40
N HIS A 54 -11.59 -7.88 -20.12
CA HIS A 54 -11.55 -6.45 -19.81
C HIS A 54 -12.20 -5.59 -20.92
N ASP A 55 -12.05 -6.01 -22.17
CA ASP A 55 -12.32 -5.23 -23.36
C ASP A 55 -13.74 -4.64 -23.42
N ASP A 56 -13.87 -3.53 -24.16
CA ASP A 56 -15.21 -3.06 -24.55
C ASP A 56 -15.84 -3.97 -25.62
N ASP A 57 -15.05 -4.87 -26.20
CA ASP A 57 -15.33 -5.66 -27.40
C ASP A 57 -16.27 -6.84 -27.14
N GLY A 58 -17.55 -6.53 -26.93
CA GLY A 58 -18.55 -7.20 -27.76
C GLY A 58 -18.52 -6.49 -29.12
N PRO A 59 -18.52 -7.21 -30.26
CA PRO A 59 -18.26 -6.60 -31.56
C PRO A 59 -19.25 -5.49 -31.86
N ASP A 60 -18.74 -4.36 -32.34
CA ASP A 60 -19.55 -3.42 -33.09
C ASP A 60 -19.88 -4.11 -34.43
N VAL A 61 -21.17 -4.39 -34.68
CA VAL A 61 -21.59 -5.23 -35.81
C VAL A 61 -21.63 -4.36 -37.07
N GLY A 62 -20.44 -3.99 -37.56
CA GLY A 62 -20.25 -2.94 -38.55
C GLY A 62 -19.20 -3.18 -39.65
N GLU A 63 -18.34 -4.19 -39.55
CA GLU A 63 -17.41 -4.57 -40.62
C GLU A 63 -17.71 -5.99 -41.13
N ASN A 64 -18.69 -6.07 -42.03
CA ASN A 64 -18.94 -7.25 -42.84
C ASN A 64 -18.39 -6.95 -44.24
N ASP A 65 -17.20 -7.46 -44.56
CA ASP A 65 -16.60 -7.40 -45.91
C ASP A 65 -17.42 -8.29 -46.86
N GLY A 66 -18.55 -7.76 -47.32
CA GLY A 66 -19.55 -8.45 -48.12
C GLY A 66 -19.97 -7.62 -49.33
N GLN A 67 -19.45 -7.98 -50.51
CA GLN A 67 -19.94 -7.41 -51.77
C GLN A 67 -21.39 -7.83 -52.02
N GLY A 68 -22.35 -6.91 -51.94
CA GLY A 68 -23.62 -7.08 -52.64
C GLY A 68 -24.87 -6.49 -51.98
N LYS A 69 -25.44 -5.50 -52.69
CA LYS A 69 -26.81 -5.00 -52.64
C LYS A 69 -27.23 -4.15 -51.43
N GLU A 70 -27.54 -2.91 -51.76
CA GLU A 70 -28.36 -1.99 -50.97
C GLU A 70 -29.77 -2.57 -50.77
N THR A 71 -30.25 -2.53 -49.52
CA THR A 71 -31.69 -2.47 -49.19
C THR A 71 -31.83 -1.51 -48.03
N ASP A 72 -32.65 -0.48 -48.21
CA ASP A 72 -32.82 0.65 -47.29
C ASP A 72 -33.68 0.23 -46.08
N ASP A 73 -33.09 0.22 -44.87
CA ASP A 73 -33.76 -0.15 -43.61
C ASP A 73 -32.92 0.30 -42.38
N THR A 74 -32.67 1.61 -42.23
CA THR A 74 -31.68 2.16 -41.26
C THR A 74 -32.18 2.28 -39.81
N GLU A 75 -32.44 1.17 -39.12
CA GLU A 75 -32.52 1.14 -37.64
C GLU A 75 -31.12 0.95 -37.01
N HIS A 76 -30.50 2.07 -36.58
CA HIS A 76 -29.19 2.05 -35.91
C HIS A 76 -29.12 1.11 -34.71
N HIS A 77 -28.12 0.21 -34.71
CA HIS A 77 -27.81 -0.66 -33.59
C HIS A 77 -27.34 0.16 -32.37
N ARG A 78 -28.21 0.29 -31.37
CA ARG A 78 -27.93 1.12 -30.19
C ARG A 78 -27.12 0.35 -29.14
N SER A 79 -25.79 0.48 -29.22
CA SER A 79 -24.88 0.12 -28.14
C SER A 79 -24.82 1.26 -27.12
N GLU A 80 -25.36 1.07 -25.92
CA GLU A 80 -25.51 2.12 -24.90
C GLU A 80 -24.31 2.22 -23.95
N VAL A 81 -23.10 1.89 -24.44
CA VAL A 81 -21.85 2.05 -23.67
C VAL A 81 -21.41 3.52 -23.70
N VAL A 82 -21.67 4.23 -22.61
CA VAL A 82 -21.20 5.61 -22.42
C VAL A 82 -19.67 5.65 -22.40
N ARG A 83 -19.08 6.57 -23.16
CA ARG A 83 -17.63 6.88 -23.15
C ARG A 83 -17.40 8.21 -22.45
N ILE A 84 -16.39 8.28 -21.58
CA ILE A 84 -16.08 9.46 -20.75
C ILE A 84 -14.59 9.82 -20.78
N SER A 85 -14.24 11.03 -20.36
CA SER A 85 -12.84 11.46 -20.23
C SER A 85 -12.24 11.05 -18.87
N PRO A 86 -10.90 11.02 -18.73
CA PRO A 86 -10.23 10.83 -17.45
C PRO A 86 -10.70 11.76 -16.32
N ILE A 87 -11.12 12.98 -16.65
CA ILE A 87 -11.59 14.00 -15.68
C ILE A 87 -12.95 13.63 -15.08
N ASP A 88 -13.80 13.00 -15.88
CA ASP A 88 -15.15 12.59 -15.46
C ASP A 88 -15.10 11.31 -14.60
N VAL A 89 -14.10 10.44 -14.83
CA VAL A 89 -13.90 9.22 -14.01
C VAL A 89 -13.76 9.54 -12.52
N ALA A 90 -13.08 10.64 -12.19
CA ALA A 90 -12.87 11.08 -10.81
C ALA A 90 -14.15 11.64 -10.14
N GLN A 91 -15.25 11.80 -10.89
CA GLN A 91 -16.55 12.29 -10.44
C GLN A 91 -17.65 11.20 -10.47
N LEU A 92 -17.31 9.97 -10.86
CA LEU A 92 -18.26 8.85 -10.90
C LEU A 92 -18.70 8.41 -9.50
N GLU A 93 -20.00 8.46 -9.25
CA GLU A 93 -20.63 7.82 -8.10
C GLU A 93 -20.93 6.34 -8.40
N PHE A 94 -20.69 5.47 -7.42
CA PHE A 94 -20.95 4.03 -7.51
C PHE A 94 -21.85 3.59 -6.36
N CYS A 95 -22.84 2.75 -6.68
CA CYS A 95 -23.74 2.14 -5.70
C CYS A 95 -23.84 0.62 -5.92
N PHE A 96 -24.27 -0.11 -4.90
CA PHE A 96 -24.56 -1.54 -5.03
C PHE A 96 -26.01 -1.76 -5.49
N ALA A 97 -26.20 -2.55 -6.54
CA ALA A 97 -27.49 -3.00 -7.04
C ALA A 97 -27.40 -4.48 -7.44
N SER A 98 -28.49 -5.23 -7.27
CA SER A 98 -28.51 -6.64 -7.68
C SER A 98 -28.68 -6.79 -9.19
N THR A 99 -28.07 -7.82 -9.77
CA THR A 99 -28.23 -8.17 -11.20
C THR A 99 -29.70 -8.32 -11.58
N SER A 100 -30.54 -8.89 -10.68
CA SER A 100 -31.99 -9.02 -10.89
C SER A 100 -32.70 -7.67 -11.00
N ALA A 101 -32.42 -6.71 -10.11
CA ALA A 101 -33.05 -5.39 -10.17
C ALA A 101 -32.67 -4.62 -11.43
N ILE A 102 -31.44 -4.80 -11.93
CA ILE A 102 -30.96 -4.20 -13.18
C ILE A 102 -31.63 -4.87 -14.39
N LEU A 103 -31.71 -6.20 -14.44
CA LEU A 103 -32.38 -6.93 -15.52
C LEU A 103 -33.88 -6.61 -15.59
N ASP A 104 -34.55 -6.54 -14.44
CA ASP A 104 -35.94 -6.10 -14.32
C ASP A 104 -36.15 -4.67 -14.87
N LEU A 105 -35.21 -3.76 -14.60
CA LEU A 105 -35.27 -2.38 -15.08
C LEU A 105 -35.08 -2.30 -16.60
N LEU A 106 -34.09 -3.02 -17.15
CA LEU A 106 -33.87 -3.10 -18.60
C LEU A 106 -35.07 -3.74 -19.31
N CYS A 107 -35.67 -4.80 -18.75
CA CYS A 107 -36.88 -5.42 -19.27
C CYS A 107 -38.07 -4.43 -19.29
N LYS A 108 -38.23 -3.61 -18.25
CA LYS A 108 -39.26 -2.55 -18.19
C LYS A 108 -39.03 -1.41 -19.20
N ILE A 109 -37.77 -1.08 -19.51
CA ILE A 109 -37.41 0.00 -20.46
C ILE A 109 -37.51 -0.47 -21.92
N HIS A 110 -36.93 -1.63 -22.24
CA HIS A 110 -36.85 -2.11 -23.61
C HIS A 110 -38.05 -2.99 -24.02
N GLY A 111 -38.78 -3.57 -23.06
CA GLY A 111 -39.88 -4.49 -23.28
C GLY A 111 -39.43 -5.95 -23.36
N SER A 112 -40.39 -6.88 -23.28
CA SER A 112 -40.16 -8.33 -23.37
C SER A 112 -40.23 -8.89 -24.79
N THR A 113 -40.66 -8.10 -25.79
CA THR A 113 -40.82 -8.51 -27.19
C THR A 113 -39.89 -7.74 -28.12
N CYS A 114 -39.47 -8.38 -29.23
CA CYS A 114 -38.66 -7.72 -30.24
C CYS A 114 -39.47 -6.59 -30.92
N LYS A 115 -38.78 -5.49 -31.25
CA LYS A 115 -39.38 -4.28 -31.85
C LYS A 115 -39.28 -4.24 -33.38
N ARG A 116 -38.47 -5.10 -33.98
CA ARG A 116 -38.30 -5.16 -35.44
C ARG A 116 -39.61 -5.62 -36.09
N ASN A 117 -39.96 -5.00 -37.21
CA ASN A 117 -41.15 -5.34 -37.99
C ASN A 117 -41.32 -6.86 -38.18
N GLU A 118 -42.57 -7.33 -38.08
CA GLU A 118 -43.00 -8.74 -38.16
C GLU A 118 -42.45 -9.68 -37.06
N CYS A 119 -41.56 -9.22 -36.16
CA CYS A 119 -40.91 -10.08 -35.16
C CYS A 119 -41.58 -10.07 -33.78
N ASN A 120 -42.71 -10.75 -33.64
CA ASN A 120 -43.41 -10.90 -32.34
C ASN A 120 -42.74 -11.91 -31.37
N ARG A 121 -41.40 -12.07 -31.40
CA ARG A 121 -40.68 -13.04 -30.56
C ARG A 121 -40.15 -12.39 -29.28
N GLU A 122 -40.10 -13.16 -28.20
CA GLU A 122 -39.57 -12.71 -26.90
C GLU A 122 -38.07 -12.34 -26.97
N LEU A 123 -37.68 -11.35 -26.18
CA LEU A 123 -36.29 -10.92 -25.97
C LEU A 123 -35.67 -11.66 -24.78
N ASN A 124 -34.58 -12.36 -25.03
CA ASN A 124 -33.79 -13.03 -24.01
C ASN A 124 -32.66 -12.11 -23.55
N PHE A 125 -32.75 -11.60 -22.31
CA PHE A 125 -31.70 -10.78 -21.69
C PHE A 125 -30.62 -11.67 -21.07
N LYS A 126 -29.37 -11.47 -21.46
CA LYS A 126 -28.20 -12.22 -20.99
C LYS A 126 -27.19 -11.29 -20.32
N SER A 127 -26.78 -11.65 -19.11
CA SER A 127 -25.78 -10.95 -18.32
C SER A 127 -24.41 -11.61 -18.41
N SER A 128 -23.35 -10.83 -18.59
CA SER A 128 -21.95 -11.22 -18.40
C SER A 128 -21.21 -10.18 -17.54
N PHE A 129 -19.99 -10.49 -17.10
CA PHE A 129 -19.20 -9.59 -16.26
C PHE A 129 -17.82 -9.33 -16.87
N VAL A 130 -17.41 -8.06 -16.79
CA VAL A 130 -16.11 -7.54 -17.25
C VAL A 130 -15.45 -6.92 -16.02
N GLY A 131 -14.74 -7.75 -15.24
CA GLY A 131 -14.34 -7.44 -13.87
C GLY A 131 -15.55 -7.14 -12.97
N THR A 132 -15.64 -5.90 -12.49
CA THR A 132 -16.78 -5.40 -11.68
C THR A 132 -17.96 -4.90 -12.53
N CYS A 133 -17.79 -4.73 -13.84
CA CYS A 133 -18.84 -4.21 -14.70
C CYS A 133 -19.79 -5.32 -15.14
N LEU A 134 -21.06 -5.24 -14.73
CA LEU A 134 -22.15 -5.97 -15.38
C LEU A 134 -22.32 -5.46 -16.81
N VAL A 135 -22.40 -6.38 -17.77
CA VAL A 135 -22.77 -6.12 -19.17
C VAL A 135 -24.02 -6.94 -19.46
N VAL A 136 -25.03 -6.31 -20.07
CA VAL A 136 -26.27 -6.98 -20.46
C VAL A 136 -26.45 -6.81 -21.96
N HIS A 137 -26.76 -7.90 -22.66
CA HIS A 137 -27.17 -7.88 -24.06
C HIS A 137 -28.48 -8.65 -24.22
N TRP A 138 -29.32 -8.23 -25.16
CA TRP A 138 -30.59 -8.90 -25.42
C TRP A 138 -30.84 -9.11 -26.91
N SER A 139 -31.42 -10.27 -27.23
CA SER A 139 -31.79 -10.64 -28.60
C SER A 139 -32.97 -11.61 -28.58
N CYS A 140 -33.70 -11.71 -29.69
CA CYS A 140 -34.79 -12.67 -29.81
C CYS A 140 -34.34 -13.99 -30.45
N SER A 141 -35.17 -15.02 -30.38
CA SER A 141 -34.89 -16.34 -31.00
C SER A 141 -34.90 -16.35 -32.54
N ALA A 142 -35.11 -15.20 -33.21
CA ALA A 142 -34.85 -15.04 -34.65
C ALA A 142 -33.42 -14.57 -34.96
N GLY A 143 -32.60 -14.30 -33.94
CA GLY A 143 -31.26 -13.72 -34.10
C GLY A 143 -31.24 -12.19 -34.14
N HIS A 144 -32.39 -11.51 -34.15
CA HIS A 144 -32.43 -10.04 -34.10
C HIS A 144 -31.84 -9.55 -32.76
N PHE A 145 -30.78 -8.75 -32.86
CA PHE A 145 -30.17 -8.02 -31.76
C PHE A 145 -31.11 -6.90 -31.29
N GLY A 146 -31.40 -6.84 -29.99
CA GLY A 146 -32.24 -5.80 -29.39
C GLY A 146 -31.46 -4.68 -28.71
N GLY A 147 -30.19 -4.91 -28.35
CA GLY A 147 -29.31 -3.92 -27.73
C GLY A 147 -28.26 -4.51 -26.79
N ARG A 148 -27.36 -3.64 -26.35
CA ARG A 148 -26.32 -3.90 -25.34
C ARG A 148 -26.16 -2.69 -24.44
N TRP A 149 -26.07 -2.95 -23.13
CA TRP A 149 -25.87 -1.96 -22.08
C TRP A 149 -24.75 -2.42 -21.12
N ALA A 150 -24.05 -1.48 -20.48
CA ALA A 150 -23.01 -1.76 -19.49
C ALA A 150 -23.18 -0.88 -18.26
N ALA A 151 -23.03 -1.45 -17.07
CA ALA A 151 -23.20 -0.77 -15.78
C ALA A 151 -22.07 0.22 -15.44
N GLN A 152 -21.04 0.32 -16.29
CA GLN A 152 -19.93 1.26 -16.12
C GLN A 152 -19.51 1.83 -17.48
N PRO A 153 -19.19 3.13 -17.55
CA PRO A 153 -18.67 3.76 -18.76
C PRO A 153 -17.27 3.26 -19.10
N THR A 154 -16.89 3.42 -20.37
CA THR A 154 -15.54 3.19 -20.87
C THR A 154 -14.74 4.49 -20.91
N CYS A 155 -13.49 4.47 -20.46
CA CYS A 155 -12.53 5.56 -20.60
C CYS A 155 -11.25 4.96 -21.20
N GLU A 156 -10.67 5.52 -22.27
CA GLU A 156 -9.40 5.04 -22.86
C GLU A 156 -9.35 3.51 -23.13
N GLY A 157 -10.46 2.96 -23.65
CA GLY A 157 -10.62 1.53 -23.95
C GLY A 157 -10.75 0.62 -22.73
N VAL A 158 -10.92 1.15 -21.51
CA VAL A 158 -11.06 0.37 -20.27
C VAL A 158 -12.36 0.74 -19.52
N ARG A 159 -13.06 -0.27 -18.96
CA ARG A 159 -14.15 -0.04 -17.99
C ARG A 159 -13.64 0.83 -16.83
N ALA A 160 -14.21 2.02 -16.67
CA ALA A 160 -13.67 3.04 -15.78
C ALA A 160 -13.63 2.57 -14.32
N GLY A 161 -14.70 1.92 -13.84
CA GLY A 161 -14.79 1.41 -12.47
C GLY A 161 -13.75 0.33 -12.14
N ASN A 162 -13.34 -0.51 -13.10
CA ASN A 162 -12.29 -1.51 -12.86
C ASN A 162 -10.93 -0.86 -12.57
N LEU A 163 -10.46 0.04 -13.45
CA LEU A 163 -9.17 0.72 -13.25
C LEU A 163 -9.23 1.70 -12.06
N LEU A 164 -10.38 2.34 -11.83
CA LEU A 164 -10.59 3.21 -10.67
C LEU A 164 -10.52 2.42 -9.35
N LEU A 165 -11.21 1.28 -9.23
CA LEU A 165 -11.17 0.45 -8.02
C LEU A 165 -9.79 -0.20 -7.84
N ALA A 166 -9.15 -0.67 -8.92
CA ALA A 166 -7.77 -1.17 -8.88
C ALA A 166 -6.77 -0.10 -8.42
N SER A 167 -7.04 1.18 -8.71
CA SER A 167 -6.26 2.32 -8.21
C SER A 167 -6.62 2.66 -6.76
N ALA A 168 -7.90 2.62 -6.39
CA ALA A 168 -8.38 2.96 -5.06
C ALA A 168 -7.82 2.03 -3.97
N ILE A 169 -7.61 0.74 -4.27
CA ILE A 169 -7.04 -0.25 -3.33
C ILE A 169 -5.66 0.21 -2.81
N PRO A 170 -4.61 0.42 -3.62
CA PRO A 170 -3.33 0.91 -3.14
C PRO A 170 -3.38 2.37 -2.65
N LEU A 171 -4.14 3.26 -3.30
CA LEU A 171 -4.24 4.68 -2.93
C LEU A 171 -4.86 4.90 -1.53
N SER A 172 -5.77 4.02 -1.11
CA SER A 172 -6.35 4.01 0.25
C SER A 172 -5.56 3.15 1.26
N GLY A 173 -4.43 2.55 0.86
CA GLY A 173 -3.64 1.64 1.70
C GLY A 173 -4.23 0.23 1.87
N ASN A 174 -5.34 -0.08 1.22
CA ASN A 174 -6.05 -1.35 1.32
C ASN A 174 -5.28 -2.53 0.71
N SER A 175 -5.75 -3.75 1.01
CA SER A 175 -5.20 -5.01 0.48
C SER A 175 -6.17 -5.64 -0.52
N TYR A 176 -5.69 -5.96 -1.72
CA TYR A 176 -6.44 -6.69 -2.75
C TYR A 176 -7.13 -7.93 -2.18
N THR A 177 -6.41 -8.77 -1.41
CA THR A 177 -6.95 -10.01 -0.85
C THR A 177 -8.10 -9.76 0.13
N LYS A 178 -8.03 -8.70 0.94
CA LYS A 178 -9.10 -8.35 1.89
C LYS A 178 -10.34 -7.80 1.18
N ILE A 179 -10.16 -6.96 0.15
CA ILE A 179 -11.27 -6.43 -0.65
C ILE A 179 -11.91 -7.54 -1.50
N GLY A 180 -11.12 -8.40 -2.13
CA GLY A 180 -11.62 -9.57 -2.87
C GLY A 180 -12.37 -10.56 -1.99
N PHE A 181 -11.89 -10.81 -0.76
CA PHE A 181 -12.62 -11.62 0.22
C PHE A 181 -13.95 -10.98 0.64
N MET A 182 -13.97 -9.67 0.92
CA MET A 182 -15.20 -8.91 1.19
C MET A 182 -16.20 -9.01 0.04
N CYS A 183 -15.73 -8.86 -1.21
CA CYS A 183 -16.56 -9.05 -2.40
C CYS A 183 -17.11 -10.48 -2.49
N LYS A 184 -16.27 -11.52 -2.25
CA LYS A 184 -16.70 -12.93 -2.22
C LYS A 184 -17.79 -13.18 -1.17
N VAL A 185 -17.63 -12.65 0.05
CA VAL A 185 -18.63 -12.77 1.13
C VAL A 185 -19.97 -12.09 0.76
N MET A 186 -19.92 -10.98 0.01
CA MET A 186 -21.13 -10.27 -0.47
C MET A 186 -21.68 -10.80 -1.81
N ASN A 187 -21.07 -11.84 -2.40
CA ASN A 187 -21.34 -12.30 -3.78
C ASN A 187 -21.23 -11.18 -4.85
N LEU A 188 -20.34 -10.22 -4.63
CA LEU A 188 -20.02 -9.14 -5.57
C LEU A 188 -18.96 -9.61 -6.57
N GLN A 189 -19.17 -9.31 -7.85
CA GLN A 189 -18.21 -9.62 -8.90
C GLN A 189 -17.00 -8.69 -8.83
N PHE A 190 -15.81 -9.25 -9.04
CA PHE A 190 -14.53 -8.58 -8.83
C PHE A 190 -13.52 -9.03 -9.89
N PHE A 191 -12.56 -8.16 -10.24
CA PHE A 191 -11.53 -8.49 -11.22
C PHE A 191 -10.48 -9.47 -10.66
N SER A 192 -9.88 -10.26 -11.54
CA SER A 192 -8.86 -11.25 -11.17
C SER A 192 -7.55 -10.60 -10.66
N LYS A 193 -6.78 -11.36 -9.87
CA LYS A 193 -5.46 -10.94 -9.36
C LYS A 193 -4.46 -10.71 -10.50
N ASN A 194 -4.64 -11.39 -11.63
CA ASN A 194 -3.85 -11.17 -12.86
C ASN A 194 -4.13 -9.80 -13.46
N LEU A 195 -5.40 -9.43 -13.64
CA LEU A 195 -5.79 -8.11 -14.16
C LEU A 195 -5.39 -6.98 -13.21
N TYR A 196 -5.52 -7.18 -11.90
CA TYR A 196 -5.01 -6.24 -10.89
C TYR A 196 -3.49 -6.02 -11.00
N ASN A 197 -2.71 -7.09 -11.15
CA ASN A 197 -1.26 -7.01 -11.32
C ASN A 197 -0.86 -6.32 -12.64
N GLN A 198 -1.66 -6.50 -13.70
CA GLN A 198 -1.49 -5.80 -14.98
C GLN A 198 -1.75 -4.30 -14.83
N TYR A 199 -2.86 -3.88 -14.21
CA TYR A 199 -3.12 -2.48 -13.87
C TYR A 199 -2.00 -1.85 -13.02
N GLN A 200 -1.52 -2.58 -12.01
CA GLN A 200 -0.39 -2.11 -11.19
C GLN A 200 0.87 -1.88 -12.02
N SER A 201 1.21 -2.82 -12.91
CA SER A 201 2.46 -2.77 -13.68
C SER A 201 2.42 -1.76 -14.84
N LEU A 202 1.27 -1.63 -15.53
CA LEU A 202 1.12 -0.79 -16.72
C LEU A 202 0.79 0.67 -16.40
N TYR A 203 -0.03 0.92 -15.37
CA TYR A 203 -0.65 2.24 -15.17
C TYR A 203 -0.39 2.81 -13.77
N ILE A 204 -0.69 2.04 -12.71
CA ILE A 204 -0.71 2.58 -11.34
C ILE A 204 0.70 2.84 -10.79
N ALA A 205 1.60 1.85 -10.83
CA ALA A 205 2.97 2.03 -10.36
C ALA A 205 3.77 3.03 -11.22
N PRO A 206 3.65 3.06 -12.56
CA PRO A 206 4.25 4.12 -13.37
C PRO A 206 3.72 5.53 -13.05
N ALA A 207 2.40 5.71 -12.88
CA ALA A 207 1.83 7.03 -12.53
C ALA A 207 2.31 7.52 -11.16
N VAL A 208 2.32 6.65 -10.15
CA VAL A 208 2.80 6.98 -8.80
C VAL A 208 4.31 7.23 -8.79
N ASN A 209 5.10 6.46 -9.54
CA ASN A 209 6.54 6.68 -9.68
C ASN A 209 6.82 8.06 -10.27
N ASP A 210 6.13 8.44 -11.35
CA ASP A 210 6.31 9.74 -11.99
C ASP A 210 5.78 10.91 -11.14
N TYR A 211 4.77 10.66 -10.30
CA TYR A 211 4.32 11.63 -9.29
C TYR A 211 5.37 11.81 -8.18
N TRP A 212 5.97 10.71 -7.69
CA TRP A 212 7.03 10.73 -6.71
C TRP A 212 8.29 11.43 -7.24
N GLU A 213 8.77 11.07 -8.44
CA GLU A 213 9.97 11.66 -9.01
C GLU A 213 9.79 13.17 -9.30
N ARG A 214 8.59 13.61 -9.70
CA ARG A 214 8.27 15.05 -9.80
C ARG A 214 8.26 15.76 -8.44
N MET A 215 7.60 15.19 -7.43
CA MET A 215 7.60 15.73 -6.07
C MET A 215 9.04 15.86 -5.53
N LYS A 216 9.83 14.80 -5.71
CA LYS A 216 11.24 14.76 -5.33
C LYS A 216 12.05 15.83 -6.05
N SER A 217 11.89 15.97 -7.37
CA SER A 217 12.58 16.97 -8.18
C SER A 217 12.31 18.40 -7.70
N VAL A 218 11.07 18.70 -7.29
CA VAL A 218 10.73 19.97 -6.64
C VAL A 218 11.42 20.10 -5.29
N ALA A 219 11.34 19.09 -4.42
CA ALA A 219 11.97 19.13 -3.10
C ALA A 219 13.51 19.24 -3.16
N TRP A 220 14.16 18.68 -4.18
CA TRP A 220 15.58 18.86 -4.44
C TRP A 220 15.86 20.27 -4.95
N LYS A 221 15.04 20.78 -5.88
CA LYS A 221 15.16 22.15 -6.41
C LYS A 221 15.04 23.22 -5.32
N ASP A 222 14.14 23.02 -4.36
CA ASP A 222 13.98 23.87 -3.18
C ASP A 222 15.23 23.90 -2.27
N ARG A 223 16.19 23.00 -2.49
CA ARG A 223 17.37 22.74 -1.64
C ARG A 223 18.70 22.76 -2.42
N GLU A 224 18.71 23.19 -3.68
CA GLU A 224 19.96 23.51 -4.39
C GLU A 224 20.75 24.58 -3.63
N ASP A 225 22.07 24.42 -3.59
CA ASP A 225 23.05 25.33 -2.96
C ASP A 225 22.82 25.59 -1.45
N LYS A 226 21.94 24.82 -0.79
CA LYS A 226 21.68 24.89 0.65
C LYS A 226 22.38 23.77 1.40
N GLU A 227 22.84 24.07 2.60
CA GLU A 227 23.40 23.08 3.52
C GLU A 227 22.28 22.22 4.11
N ILE A 228 22.38 20.90 3.92
CA ILE A 228 21.38 19.91 4.38
C ILE A 228 22.00 18.98 5.42
N ILE A 229 21.24 18.72 6.49
CA ILE A 229 21.48 17.62 7.43
C ILE A 229 20.42 16.55 7.16
N LEU A 230 20.84 15.34 6.78
CA LEU A 230 19.94 14.23 6.51
C LEU A 230 19.80 13.32 7.75
N SER A 231 18.58 12.93 8.09
CA SER A 231 18.31 11.75 8.90
C SER A 231 17.97 10.57 7.98
N SER A 232 18.52 9.38 8.24
CA SER A 232 18.23 8.21 7.39
C SER A 232 18.07 6.90 8.17
N ASP A 233 17.12 6.07 7.72
CA ASP A 233 16.74 4.80 8.35
C ASP A 233 16.44 3.72 7.30
N GLY A 234 16.65 2.45 7.68
CA GLY A 234 16.51 1.27 6.83
C GLY A 234 15.45 0.32 7.34
N ARG A 235 14.40 0.08 6.53
CA ARG A 235 13.27 -0.76 6.90
C ARG A 235 13.16 -1.99 6.00
N ASN A 236 13.49 -3.15 6.58
CA ASN A 236 13.32 -4.45 5.93
C ASN A 236 11.84 -4.86 5.82
N ASP A 237 11.56 -5.86 4.99
CA ASP A 237 10.23 -6.39 4.72
C ASP A 237 9.82 -7.58 5.59
N SER A 238 10.77 -8.32 6.15
CA SER A 238 10.54 -9.39 7.13
C SER A 238 11.60 -9.38 8.24
N PRO A 239 11.35 -10.03 9.40
CA PRO A 239 12.30 -10.07 10.50
C PRO A 239 13.41 -11.11 10.26
N GLY A 240 14.60 -10.84 10.81
CA GLY A 240 15.73 -11.77 10.75
C GLY A 240 16.30 -11.92 9.33
N HIS A 241 16.83 -13.10 9.03
CA HIS A 241 17.55 -13.35 7.77
C HIS A 241 16.63 -13.56 6.55
N CYS A 242 15.32 -13.63 6.74
CA CYS A 242 14.33 -13.96 5.69
C CYS A 242 13.85 -12.76 4.85
N ALA A 243 14.38 -11.55 5.09
CA ALA A 243 13.94 -10.35 4.39
C ALA A 243 14.29 -10.39 2.89
N GLN A 244 13.29 -10.19 2.03
CA GLN A 244 13.49 -10.05 0.58
C GLN A 244 13.79 -8.59 0.17
N TYR A 245 13.29 -7.59 0.91
CA TYR A 245 13.42 -6.18 0.53
C TYR A 245 13.85 -5.29 1.69
N CYS A 246 14.64 -4.26 1.38
CA CYS A 246 14.89 -3.14 2.28
C CYS A 246 14.46 -1.83 1.61
N THR A 247 13.64 -1.03 2.29
CA THR A 247 13.41 0.38 1.93
C THR A 247 14.33 1.25 2.79
N TYR A 248 15.29 1.91 2.15
CA TYR A 248 16.19 2.84 2.82
C TYR A 248 15.79 4.28 2.49
N THR A 249 15.54 5.09 3.51
CA THR A 249 14.88 6.40 3.39
C THR A 249 15.77 7.52 3.92
N PHE A 250 15.87 8.63 3.18
CA PHE A 250 16.56 9.85 3.57
C PHE A 250 15.57 11.02 3.68
N ALA A 251 15.61 11.73 4.80
CA ALA A 251 14.79 12.92 5.03
C ALA A 251 15.64 14.08 5.57
N ASP A 252 15.34 15.30 5.11
CA ASP A 252 15.94 16.54 5.59
C ASP A 252 15.52 16.81 7.04
N MET A 253 16.49 16.88 7.96
CA MET A 253 16.23 17.09 9.39
C MET A 253 15.58 18.44 9.71
N THR A 254 15.72 19.45 8.86
CA THR A 254 15.16 20.78 9.09
C THR A 254 13.66 20.81 8.77
N THR A 255 13.29 20.39 7.56
CA THR A 255 11.88 20.44 7.09
C THR A 255 11.10 19.14 7.32
N LYS A 256 11.80 18.07 7.75
CA LYS A 256 11.34 16.68 7.82
C LYS A 256 10.97 16.04 6.47
N CYS A 257 11.07 16.76 5.36
CA CYS A 257 10.71 16.25 4.03
C CYS A 257 11.57 15.04 3.63
N ILE A 258 10.93 13.96 3.14
CA ILE A 258 11.62 12.80 2.58
C ILE A 258 12.16 13.21 1.20
N LEU A 259 13.49 13.14 1.03
CA LEU A 259 14.19 13.58 -0.17
C LEU A 259 14.60 12.42 -1.08
N GLN A 260 14.94 11.24 -0.56
CA GLN A 260 15.25 10.08 -1.40
C GLN A 260 14.80 8.81 -0.68
N MET A 261 14.36 7.83 -1.47
CA MET A 261 13.94 6.54 -0.99
C MET A 261 14.40 5.48 -1.98
N ASN A 262 15.21 4.54 -1.50
CA ASN A 262 15.75 3.43 -2.27
C ASN A 262 15.12 2.13 -1.81
N ILE A 263 14.90 1.22 -2.76
CA ILE A 263 14.49 -0.15 -2.48
C ILE A 263 15.55 -1.08 -3.04
N VAL A 264 15.95 -2.05 -2.23
CA VAL A 264 16.92 -3.10 -2.57
C VAL A 264 16.23 -4.44 -2.36
N ASP A 265 16.20 -5.29 -3.38
CA ASP A 265 15.87 -6.72 -3.26
C ASP A 265 17.13 -7.51 -2.89
N VAL A 266 16.96 -8.56 -2.08
CA VAL A 266 18.03 -9.44 -1.60
C VAL A 266 18.85 -10.09 -2.72
N ARG A 267 18.33 -10.17 -3.95
CA ARG A 267 19.05 -10.64 -5.16
C ARG A 267 20.05 -9.64 -5.72
N GLU A 268 19.92 -8.36 -5.40
CA GLU A 268 20.94 -7.33 -5.70
C GLU A 268 22.16 -7.43 -4.77
N VAL A 269 22.11 -8.31 -3.75
CA VAL A 269 23.12 -8.46 -2.72
C VAL A 269 24.00 -9.68 -2.99
N GLU A 270 25.32 -9.48 -2.94
CA GLU A 270 26.30 -10.57 -3.00
C GLU A 270 26.04 -11.60 -1.88
N GLY A 271 25.94 -12.89 -2.28
CA GLY A 271 25.59 -13.99 -1.37
C GLY A 271 24.17 -13.92 -0.79
N ARG A 272 23.31 -13.03 -1.30
CA ARG A 272 21.88 -12.86 -0.94
C ARG A 272 21.63 -12.72 0.57
N LYS A 273 22.50 -11.96 1.24
CA LYS A 273 22.43 -11.70 2.68
C LYS A 273 21.57 -10.47 2.97
N SER A 274 20.33 -10.71 3.37
CA SER A 274 19.34 -9.71 3.81
C SER A 274 19.90 -8.60 4.70
N ASN A 275 20.77 -8.94 5.67
CA ASN A 275 21.46 -7.98 6.53
C ASN A 275 22.20 -6.85 5.77
N ASN A 276 22.77 -7.16 4.60
CA ASN A 276 23.60 -6.23 3.84
C ASN A 276 22.77 -5.30 2.95
N MET A 277 21.45 -5.55 2.79
CA MET A 277 20.55 -4.68 2.01
C MET A 277 20.53 -3.26 2.57
N GLU A 278 20.57 -3.10 3.89
CA GLU A 278 20.57 -1.79 4.57
C GLU A 278 21.79 -0.93 4.14
N ARG A 279 22.98 -1.54 4.12
CA ARG A 279 24.22 -0.90 3.67
C ARG A 279 24.16 -0.47 2.20
N ILE A 280 23.60 -1.32 1.33
CA ILE A 280 23.49 -1.09 -0.12
C ILE A 280 22.42 -0.02 -0.42
N GLY A 281 21.30 -0.04 0.31
CA GLY A 281 20.23 0.96 0.20
C GLY A 281 20.70 2.35 0.63
N TYR A 282 21.48 2.43 1.71
CA TYR A 282 22.18 3.64 2.13
C TYR A 282 23.15 4.14 1.05
N GLU A 283 24.07 3.29 0.60
CA GLU A 283 25.12 3.66 -0.37
C GLU A 283 24.52 4.20 -1.67
N LYS A 284 23.62 3.42 -2.31
CA LYS A 284 22.90 3.85 -3.52
C LYS A 284 22.10 5.14 -3.31
N GLY A 285 21.67 5.45 -2.09
CA GLY A 285 20.74 6.55 -1.79
C GLY A 285 21.46 7.84 -1.44
N LEU A 286 22.59 7.75 -0.74
CA LEU A 286 23.48 8.88 -0.52
C LEU A 286 24.17 9.27 -1.83
N ASP A 287 24.72 8.31 -2.58
CA ASP A 287 25.35 8.55 -3.89
C ASP A 287 24.38 9.30 -4.83
N LYS A 288 23.13 8.84 -4.93
CA LYS A 288 22.14 9.48 -5.82
C LYS A 288 21.77 10.91 -5.41
N GLN A 289 21.87 11.26 -4.14
CA GLN A 289 21.69 12.65 -3.68
C GLN A 289 22.96 13.49 -3.88
N MET A 290 24.15 12.89 -3.85
CA MET A 290 25.43 13.56 -4.17
C MET A 290 25.61 13.87 -5.66
N GLU A 291 24.85 13.22 -6.55
CA GLU A 291 24.73 13.62 -7.97
C GLU A 291 23.96 14.94 -8.18
N SER A 292 23.33 15.50 -7.14
CA SER A 292 22.55 16.75 -7.21
C SER A 292 23.34 17.97 -6.72
N LYS A 293 22.77 19.18 -6.88
CA LYS A 293 23.35 20.42 -6.32
C LYS A 293 23.08 20.62 -4.81
N MET A 294 22.65 19.60 -4.08
CA MET A 294 22.37 19.69 -2.65
C MET A 294 23.67 19.58 -1.83
N ILE A 295 23.93 20.52 -0.92
CA ILE A 295 25.15 20.50 -0.10
C ILE A 295 24.90 19.66 1.16
N ILE A 296 25.05 18.34 1.03
CA ILE A 296 24.92 17.41 2.16
C ILE A 296 26.10 17.61 3.13
N LYS A 297 25.86 18.24 4.27
CA LYS A 297 26.88 18.48 5.30
C LYS A 297 27.00 17.35 6.29
N GLU A 298 25.88 16.78 6.68
CA GLU A 298 25.80 15.78 7.74
C GLU A 298 24.75 14.72 7.41
N VAL A 299 25.05 13.48 7.79
CA VAL A 299 24.09 12.37 7.76
C VAL A 299 24.05 11.71 9.13
N VAL A 300 22.86 11.71 9.75
CA VAL A 300 22.53 11.03 11.00
C VAL A 300 21.94 9.65 10.67
N THR A 301 22.62 8.58 11.07
CA THR A 301 22.18 7.20 10.81
C THR A 301 21.97 6.42 12.10
N ASP A 302 21.30 5.28 11.99
CA ASP A 302 21.25 4.32 13.07
C ASP A 302 22.62 3.71 13.43
N GLY A 303 22.65 2.88 14.47
CA GLY A 303 23.88 2.28 15.01
C GLY A 303 24.57 1.23 14.13
N HIS A 304 24.18 1.11 12.86
CA HIS A 304 24.60 0.08 11.92
C HIS A 304 26.13 0.07 11.71
N LEU A 305 26.75 -1.10 11.90
CA LEU A 305 28.21 -1.21 11.91
C LEU A 305 28.80 -0.98 10.50
N GLU A 306 28.14 -1.49 9.47
CA GLU A 306 28.66 -1.41 8.10
C GLU A 306 28.52 -0.01 7.50
N ILE A 307 27.48 0.74 7.86
CA ILE A 307 27.28 2.12 7.39
C ILE A 307 28.30 3.05 8.07
N GLY A 308 28.51 2.91 9.38
CA GLY A 308 29.59 3.64 10.07
C GLY A 308 31.00 3.23 9.61
N ALA A 309 31.19 2.01 9.13
CA ALA A 309 32.44 1.58 8.50
C ALA A 309 32.60 2.15 7.08
N LEU A 310 31.51 2.22 6.30
CA LEU A 310 31.48 2.79 4.96
C LEU A 310 31.79 4.29 5.01
N MET A 311 31.09 5.07 5.83
CA MET A 311 31.33 6.51 6.00
C MET A 311 32.75 6.83 6.46
N LYS A 312 33.36 5.99 7.30
CA LYS A 312 34.75 6.17 7.74
C LYS A 312 35.81 5.77 6.68
N LYS A 313 35.49 4.87 5.75
CA LYS A 313 36.46 4.27 4.82
C LYS A 313 36.35 4.77 3.37
N ALA A 314 35.16 5.16 2.91
CA ALA A 314 34.92 5.52 1.52
C ALA A 314 35.36 6.97 1.25
N PRO A 315 36.36 7.22 0.37
CA PRO A 315 36.86 8.57 0.12
C PRO A 315 35.80 9.56 -0.40
N LYS A 316 34.76 9.04 -1.08
CA LYS A 316 33.60 9.82 -1.56
C LYS A 316 32.79 10.51 -0.46
N TYR A 317 32.84 10.02 0.78
CA TYR A 317 32.06 10.58 1.90
C TYR A 317 32.91 11.36 2.92
N LYS A 318 34.21 11.57 2.65
CA LYS A 318 35.16 12.17 3.61
C LYS A 318 34.74 13.56 4.12
N ASP A 319 34.04 14.33 3.30
CA ASP A 319 33.63 15.72 3.57
C ASP A 319 32.24 15.82 4.20
N ILE A 320 31.56 14.68 4.42
CA ILE A 320 30.24 14.58 5.02
C ILE A 320 30.40 14.13 6.48
N LEU A 321 29.90 14.93 7.42
CA LEU A 321 29.90 14.59 8.84
C LEU A 321 28.96 13.40 9.09
N HIS A 322 29.49 12.29 9.62
CA HIS A 322 28.66 11.15 10.03
C HIS A 322 28.33 11.23 11.51
N GLN A 323 27.04 11.34 11.83
CA GLN A 323 26.51 11.27 13.20
C GLN A 323 25.66 10.02 13.41
N ARG A 324 25.46 9.64 14.68
CA ARG A 324 24.62 8.50 15.09
C ARG A 324 23.36 9.00 15.77
N ASP A 325 22.22 8.37 15.51
CA ASP A 325 20.96 8.74 16.15
C ASP A 325 21.01 8.58 17.68
N ILE A 326 20.89 9.72 18.36
CA ILE A 326 20.81 9.85 19.81
C ILE A 326 19.47 9.30 20.35
N TRP A 327 18.38 9.38 19.57
CA TRP A 327 17.07 8.88 20.00
C TRP A 327 17.09 7.37 20.22
N HIS A 328 17.72 6.61 19.31
CA HIS A 328 17.97 5.20 19.55
C HIS A 328 18.80 4.99 20.82
N GLY A 329 19.92 5.68 21.02
CA GLY A 329 20.70 5.61 22.27
C GLY A 329 19.83 5.78 23.53
N ALA A 330 18.99 6.81 23.55
CA ALA A 330 18.07 7.10 24.65
C ALA A 330 16.98 6.03 24.84
N LYS A 331 16.38 5.55 23.73
CA LYS A 331 15.38 4.45 23.66
C LYS A 331 15.94 3.15 24.25
N ILE A 332 17.22 2.88 23.98
CA ILE A 332 17.94 1.68 24.39
C ILE A 332 18.28 1.71 25.89
N ILE A 333 18.82 2.82 26.38
CA ILE A 333 19.13 2.98 27.80
C ILE A 333 17.85 2.89 28.63
N ALA A 334 16.77 3.55 28.17
CA ALA A 334 15.45 3.40 28.79
C ALA A 334 14.98 1.93 28.83
N LYS A 335 15.14 1.15 27.75
CA LYS A 335 14.84 -0.30 27.75
C LYS A 335 15.66 -1.08 28.77
N LYS A 336 16.97 -0.82 28.87
CA LYS A 336 17.87 -1.51 29.82
C LYS A 336 17.53 -1.21 31.27
N VAL A 337 17.27 0.06 31.61
CA VAL A 337 16.81 0.44 32.96
C VAL A 337 15.42 -0.13 33.25
N THR A 338 14.53 -0.23 32.25
CA THR A 338 13.22 -0.89 32.43
C THR A 338 13.39 -2.38 32.75
N ALA A 339 14.30 -3.08 32.06
CA ALA A 339 14.57 -4.49 32.33
C ALA A 339 15.13 -4.71 33.74
N ALA A 340 16.13 -3.91 34.16
CA ALA A 340 16.66 -3.96 35.52
C ALA A 340 15.60 -3.63 36.58
N ALA A 341 14.69 -2.68 36.30
CA ALA A 341 13.57 -2.34 37.20
C ALA A 341 12.48 -3.42 37.33
N HIS A 342 12.55 -4.50 36.52
CA HIS A 342 11.70 -5.69 36.66
C HIS A 342 12.41 -6.82 37.42
N GLU A 343 13.67 -6.66 37.81
CA GLU A 343 14.37 -7.58 38.70
C GLU A 343 14.00 -7.27 40.17
N LYS A 344 13.81 -8.32 40.98
CA LYS A 344 13.35 -8.20 42.36
C LYS A 344 14.37 -7.45 43.23
N GLY A 345 13.94 -6.37 43.89
CA GLY A 345 14.79 -5.49 44.70
C GLY A 345 15.34 -4.27 43.95
N ASN A 346 15.05 -4.13 42.65
CA ASN A 346 15.45 -3.00 41.80
C ASN A 346 14.26 -2.11 41.39
N GLU A 347 13.07 -2.28 41.97
CA GLU A 347 11.81 -1.71 41.51
C GLU A 347 11.83 -0.16 41.43
N ASP A 348 12.57 0.49 42.32
CA ASP A 348 12.77 1.95 42.36
C ASP A 348 13.41 2.51 41.09
N LEU A 349 14.19 1.72 40.34
CA LEU A 349 14.77 2.15 39.06
C LEU A 349 13.69 2.58 38.05
N SER A 350 12.47 2.09 38.19
CA SER A 350 11.33 2.46 37.35
C SER A 350 11.03 3.98 37.39
N HIS A 351 11.17 4.62 38.56
CA HIS A 351 11.01 6.05 38.73
C HIS A 351 12.08 6.86 37.97
N TRP A 352 13.28 6.31 37.86
CA TRP A 352 14.45 6.99 37.26
C TRP A 352 14.53 6.87 35.74
N ILE A 353 13.77 5.97 35.08
CA ILE A 353 13.82 5.75 33.62
C ILE A 353 13.70 7.05 32.81
N ALA A 354 12.79 7.95 33.21
CA ALA A 354 12.60 9.23 32.55
C ALA A 354 13.80 10.18 32.75
N SER A 355 14.31 10.26 33.97
CA SER A 355 15.46 11.10 34.35
C SER A 355 16.74 10.63 33.67
N VAL A 356 17.05 9.33 33.68
CA VAL A 356 18.23 8.75 33.02
C VAL A 356 18.18 8.99 31.51
N ARG A 357 17.03 8.76 30.88
CA ARG A 357 16.83 9.05 29.44
C ARG A 357 17.04 10.54 29.12
N ASN A 358 16.50 11.44 29.94
CA ASN A 358 16.63 12.88 29.73
C ASN A 358 18.07 13.37 30.03
N HIS A 359 18.76 12.77 31.00
CA HIS A 359 20.16 13.04 31.28
C HIS A 359 21.07 12.55 30.14
N PHE A 360 20.80 11.40 29.53
CA PHE A 360 21.50 10.96 28.32
C PHE A 360 21.34 11.97 27.16
N TRP A 361 20.15 12.54 26.96
CA TRP A 361 19.95 13.65 26.00
C TRP A 361 20.75 14.91 26.36
N TYR A 362 20.81 15.28 27.65
CA TYR A 362 21.63 16.39 28.13
C TYR A 362 23.13 16.16 27.87
N CYS A 363 23.66 14.99 28.20
CA CYS A 363 25.05 14.62 27.94
C CYS A 363 25.36 14.59 26.44
N SER A 364 24.46 14.05 25.62
CA SER A 364 24.60 14.03 24.15
C SER A 364 24.61 15.44 23.54
N ARG A 365 23.87 16.39 24.12
CA ARG A 365 23.83 17.79 23.68
C ARG A 365 25.07 18.59 24.11
N ASN A 366 25.68 18.23 25.23
CA ASN A 366 26.73 19.03 25.88
C ASN A 366 28.14 18.44 25.80
N CYS A 367 28.32 17.24 25.20
CA CYS A 367 29.64 16.59 25.11
C CYS A 367 30.60 17.19 24.08
N GLY A 368 30.18 18.18 23.27
CA GLY A 368 31.07 18.91 22.35
C GLY A 368 31.78 18.05 21.29
N GLY A 369 31.25 16.86 20.98
CA GLY A 369 31.92 15.88 20.09
C GLY A 369 33.01 15.03 20.75
N SER A 370 33.29 15.23 22.04
CA SER A 370 34.29 14.46 22.79
C SER A 370 33.83 13.01 22.98
N THR A 371 34.52 12.07 22.32
CA THR A 371 34.22 10.64 22.50
C THR A 371 34.66 10.11 23.86
N THR A 372 35.55 10.80 24.57
CA THR A 372 35.97 10.48 25.95
C THR A 372 34.83 10.74 26.94
N ASP A 373 34.21 11.90 26.88
CA ASP A 373 33.11 12.27 27.79
C ASP A 373 31.80 11.53 27.46
N PHE A 374 31.58 11.21 26.18
CA PHE A 374 30.39 10.46 25.75
C PHE A 374 30.46 8.94 26.08
N LYS A 375 31.64 8.32 26.05
CA LYS A 375 31.79 6.86 26.20
C LYS A 375 31.45 6.31 27.60
N GLY A 376 31.31 7.15 28.61
CA GLY A 376 30.86 6.71 29.94
C GLY A 376 29.45 6.09 29.97
N ASN A 377 28.60 6.32 28.95
CA ASN A 377 27.13 6.23 29.07
C ASN A 377 26.34 5.35 28.04
N CYS A 378 26.86 4.18 27.60
CA CYS A 378 26.09 2.99 27.09
C CYS A 378 25.54 2.93 25.60
N HIS A 379 24.92 1.80 25.16
CA HIS A 379 24.80 1.30 23.72
C HIS A 379 23.63 0.30 23.30
N LYS A 380 23.19 0.30 21.99
CA LYS A 380 22.46 -0.69 21.04
C LYS A 380 21.08 -1.41 21.37
N CYS A 381 20.00 -1.65 20.55
CA CYS A 381 19.39 -1.36 19.17
C CYS A 381 17.79 -1.46 19.20
N SER A 382 16.83 -1.68 18.23
CA SER A 382 16.63 -2.08 16.78
C SER A 382 15.16 -1.77 16.20
N SER A 383 14.67 -2.41 15.08
CA SER A 383 13.54 -2.05 14.11
C SER A 383 12.39 -3.11 13.77
N LYS A 384 11.50 -2.94 12.73
CA LYS A 384 10.31 -3.81 12.27
C LYS A 384 9.78 -3.59 10.79
N ASN A 385 8.80 -4.38 10.23
CA ASN A 385 8.77 -4.85 8.78
C ASN A 385 7.48 -4.70 7.86
N MET A 386 7.47 -5.16 6.56
CA MET A 386 6.36 -5.63 5.60
C MET A 386 6.76 -5.81 4.06
N PRO A 387 6.23 -6.75 3.19
CA PRO A 387 6.79 -7.11 1.83
C PRO A 387 6.00 -6.84 0.48
N TRP A 388 6.63 -7.17 -0.68
CA TRP A 388 6.18 -7.38 -2.12
C TRP A 388 6.65 -6.39 -3.24
N LEU A 389 7.79 -6.58 -3.94
CA LEU A 389 8.49 -5.56 -4.78
C LEU A 389 7.67 -4.44 -5.43
N VAL A 390 6.84 -4.71 -6.46
CA VAL A 390 6.13 -3.65 -7.21
C VAL A 390 5.09 -2.97 -6.32
N GLY A 391 4.28 -3.75 -5.60
CA GLY A 391 3.32 -3.24 -4.62
C GLY A 391 3.98 -2.56 -3.41
N TYR A 392 5.20 -2.95 -3.07
CA TYR A 392 6.02 -2.41 -1.98
C TYR A 392 6.69 -1.10 -2.39
N LYS A 393 7.23 -0.98 -3.61
CA LYS A 393 7.67 0.30 -4.19
C LYS A 393 6.49 1.26 -4.29
N LEU A 394 5.38 0.82 -4.86
CA LEU A 394 4.13 1.59 -4.92
C LEU A 394 3.69 2.06 -3.52
N ARG A 395 3.59 1.16 -2.53
CA ARG A 395 3.15 1.51 -1.16
C ARG A 395 4.11 2.43 -0.41
N ASN A 396 5.42 2.21 -0.51
CA ASN A 396 6.40 3.08 0.14
C ASN A 396 6.47 4.46 -0.56
N GLN A 397 6.33 4.53 -1.90
CA GLN A 397 6.20 5.82 -2.62
C GLN A 397 4.91 6.54 -2.22
N LEU A 398 3.77 5.84 -2.09
CA LEU A 398 2.52 6.44 -1.61
C LEU A 398 2.61 6.92 -0.15
N ALA A 399 3.30 6.18 0.72
CA ALA A 399 3.56 6.61 2.09
C ALA A 399 4.45 7.86 2.16
N ALA A 400 5.47 7.96 1.30
CA ALA A 400 6.32 9.14 1.21
C ALA A 400 5.58 10.36 0.60
N ILE A 401 4.71 10.14 -0.40
CA ILE A 401 3.81 11.15 -0.98
C ILE A 401 2.84 11.68 0.07
N ASP A 402 2.14 10.79 0.78
CA ASP A 402 1.20 11.14 1.87
C ASP A 402 1.90 11.92 2.98
N PHE A 403 3.09 11.48 3.40
CA PHE A 403 3.86 12.14 4.44
C PHE A 403 4.30 13.55 4.00
N ASN A 404 4.92 13.67 2.82
CA ASN A 404 5.38 14.95 2.29
C ASN A 404 4.24 15.95 2.03
N LYS A 405 3.07 15.49 1.58
CA LYS A 405 1.86 16.34 1.42
C LYS A 405 1.27 16.82 2.75
N HIS A 406 1.63 16.21 3.88
CA HIS A 406 1.04 16.49 5.20
C HIS A 406 2.02 17.02 6.27
N LEU A 407 3.27 17.37 5.89
CA LEU A 407 4.33 17.84 6.81
C LEU A 407 3.89 18.98 7.76
N ASN A 408 3.16 19.96 7.21
CA ASN A 408 2.89 21.25 7.87
C ASN A 408 1.43 21.40 8.35
N ARG A 409 0.73 20.30 8.66
CA ARG A 409 -0.62 20.34 9.26
C ARG A 409 -0.58 21.08 10.60
N LYS A 410 -1.48 22.03 10.82
CA LYS A 410 -1.55 22.77 12.09
C LYS A 410 -2.24 21.94 13.16
N ILE A 411 -2.21 22.44 14.40
CA ILE A 411 -3.05 21.93 15.48
C ILE A 411 -4.50 22.31 15.17
N ALA A 412 -5.42 21.35 15.19
CA ALA A 412 -6.83 21.60 14.99
C ALA A 412 -7.38 22.47 16.13
N GLU A 413 -8.23 23.44 15.81
CA GLU A 413 -8.84 24.34 16.79
C GLU A 413 -10.28 23.91 17.15
N THR A 414 -10.81 24.40 18.27
CA THR A 414 -12.25 24.38 18.57
C THR A 414 -12.96 25.50 17.81
N ALA A 415 -14.30 25.54 17.84
CA ALA A 415 -15.08 26.65 17.31
C ALA A 415 -14.69 28.02 17.94
N ASP A 416 -14.12 28.00 19.15
CA ASP A 416 -13.61 29.18 19.88
C ASP A 416 -12.13 29.51 19.57
N GLY A 417 -11.53 28.91 18.53
CA GLY A 417 -10.13 29.15 18.15
C GLY A 417 -9.08 28.58 19.12
N LYS A 418 -9.44 27.61 19.97
CA LYS A 418 -8.51 27.04 20.98
C LYS A 418 -7.86 25.75 20.47
N PRO A 419 -6.53 25.57 20.58
CA PRO A 419 -5.84 24.38 20.09
C PRO A 419 -6.29 23.11 20.81
N ARG A 420 -6.64 22.07 20.05
CA ARG A 420 -7.16 20.80 20.55
C ARG A 420 -6.05 19.82 20.89
N TYR A 421 -6.19 19.17 22.04
CA TYR A 421 -5.29 18.10 22.51
C TYR A 421 -6.11 16.87 22.89
N LYS A 422 -5.54 15.67 22.67
CA LYS A 422 -6.04 14.43 23.25
C LYS A 422 -5.10 13.90 24.34
N ARG A 423 -5.69 13.26 25.35
CA ARG A 423 -4.95 12.55 26.39
C ARG A 423 -4.44 11.23 25.81
N ARG A 424 -3.12 11.02 25.80
CA ARG A 424 -2.48 9.73 25.48
C ARG A 424 -1.87 9.13 26.73
N TYR A 425 -2.38 7.99 27.16
CA TYR A 425 -1.73 7.14 28.16
C TYR A 425 -0.60 6.34 27.51
N SER A 426 0.55 6.23 28.17
CA SER A 426 1.60 5.30 27.74
C SER A 426 1.53 4.01 28.54
N LYS A 427 1.05 2.91 27.92
CA LYS A 427 1.07 1.55 28.53
C LYS A 427 2.43 1.22 29.15
N ARG A 428 3.54 1.63 28.51
CA ARG A 428 4.92 1.40 28.97
C ARG A 428 5.32 2.22 30.21
N THR A 429 5.02 3.51 30.27
CA THR A 429 5.50 4.39 31.37
C THR A 429 4.42 4.75 32.39
N LYS A 430 3.21 4.19 32.26
CA LYS A 430 2.05 4.42 33.14
C LYS A 430 1.69 5.90 33.36
N VAL A 431 2.01 6.76 32.40
CA VAL A 431 1.86 8.22 32.49
C VAL A 431 0.96 8.73 31.37
N TRP A 432 0.10 9.69 31.71
CA TRP A 432 -0.71 10.46 30.78
C TRP A 432 0.08 11.64 30.19
N SER A 433 -0.15 11.91 28.92
CA SER A 433 0.46 13.02 28.17
C SER A 433 -0.59 13.74 27.32
N ALA A 434 -0.47 15.05 27.20
CA ALA A 434 -1.25 15.81 26.22
C ALA A 434 -0.55 15.71 24.86
N VAL A 435 -1.28 15.31 23.81
CA VAL A 435 -0.80 15.22 22.43
C VAL A 435 -1.68 16.13 21.58
N PRO A 436 -1.13 17.07 20.79
CA PRO A 436 -1.93 17.91 19.92
C PRO A 436 -2.68 17.07 18.89
N ILE A 437 -3.93 17.42 18.64
CA ILE A 437 -4.72 16.90 17.54
C ILE A 437 -4.42 17.80 16.34
N LEU A 438 -3.93 17.24 15.23
CA LEU A 438 -3.70 18.02 14.01
C LEU A 438 -4.98 18.10 13.16
N GLU A 439 -5.12 19.18 12.37
CA GLU A 439 -6.18 19.34 11.35
C GLU A 439 -6.34 18.06 10.51
N PRO A 440 -7.55 17.66 10.08
CA PRO A 440 -7.75 16.46 9.24
C PRO A 440 -6.81 16.40 8.03
N LYS A 441 -6.50 15.19 7.57
CA LYS A 441 -5.72 15.00 6.32
C LYS A 441 -6.55 15.40 5.11
N GLU A 442 -5.92 16.05 4.15
CA GLU A 442 -6.55 16.47 2.89
C GLU A 442 -6.00 15.67 1.71
N TYR A 443 -6.78 14.71 1.22
CA TYR A 443 -6.39 13.80 0.15
C TYR A 443 -6.50 14.41 -1.26
N LYS A 444 -6.27 15.72 -1.40
CA LYS A 444 -6.39 16.49 -2.67
C LYS A 444 -5.50 15.95 -3.80
N TYR A 445 -4.42 15.24 -3.46
CA TYR A 445 -3.52 14.60 -4.41
C TYR A 445 -4.02 13.23 -4.93
N ILE A 446 -5.06 12.63 -4.32
CA ILE A 446 -5.61 11.35 -4.80
C ILE A 446 -6.34 11.51 -6.13
N PRO A 447 -7.21 12.53 -6.35
CA PRO A 447 -7.72 12.87 -7.67
C PRO A 447 -6.60 13.13 -8.69
N GLU A 448 -5.56 13.92 -8.34
CA GLU A 448 -4.40 14.15 -9.22
C GLU A 448 -3.72 12.83 -9.66
N LEU A 449 -3.60 11.87 -8.75
CA LEU A 449 -3.04 10.54 -9.03
C LEU A 449 -3.97 9.70 -9.91
N ILE A 450 -5.29 9.71 -9.66
CA ILE A 450 -6.27 8.99 -10.49
C ILE A 450 -6.22 9.50 -11.94
N LEU A 451 -6.20 10.83 -12.14
CA LEU A 451 -6.04 11.43 -13.48
C LEU A 451 -4.73 10.96 -14.15
N ALA A 452 -3.61 10.98 -13.42
CA ALA A 452 -2.33 10.51 -13.93
C ALA A 452 -2.33 9.01 -14.30
N ILE A 453 -3.14 8.17 -13.63
CA ILE A 453 -3.27 6.74 -13.95
C ILE A 453 -4.06 6.54 -15.25
N PHE A 454 -5.13 7.30 -15.47
CA PHE A 454 -5.89 7.22 -16.74
C PHE A 454 -5.10 7.82 -17.91
N GLU A 455 -4.34 8.90 -17.71
CA GLU A 455 -3.39 9.40 -18.71
C GLU A 455 -2.22 8.40 -18.97
N LYS A 456 -1.81 7.58 -17.98
CA LYS A 456 -0.92 6.43 -18.24
C LYS A 456 -1.61 5.33 -19.04
N ARG A 457 -2.91 5.07 -18.87
CA ARG A 457 -3.64 4.14 -19.73
C ARG A 457 -3.68 4.60 -21.18
N LYS A 458 -3.98 5.89 -21.41
CA LYS A 458 -4.00 6.57 -22.71
C LYS A 458 -2.65 6.51 -23.43
N THR A 459 -1.56 6.77 -22.70
CA THR A 459 -0.21 6.86 -23.27
C THR A 459 0.51 5.52 -23.41
N THR A 460 0.09 4.46 -22.69
CA THR A 460 0.68 3.12 -22.78
C THR A 460 0.01 2.32 -23.92
N PRO A 461 0.75 1.95 -24.98
CA PRO A 461 0.20 1.18 -26.10
C PRO A 461 -0.12 -0.27 -25.72
N GLY A 462 -0.95 -0.92 -26.54
CA GLY A 462 -1.35 -2.31 -26.38
C GLY A 462 -2.57 -2.52 -25.47
N HIS A 463 -3.04 -3.76 -25.43
CA HIS A 463 -4.12 -4.20 -24.55
C HIS A 463 -3.60 -4.45 -23.12
N VAL A 464 -4.50 -4.46 -22.12
CA VAL A 464 -4.15 -4.61 -20.70
C VAL A 464 -3.59 -6.00 -20.40
N THR A 465 -4.07 -7.04 -21.08
CA THR A 465 -3.56 -8.42 -20.94
C THR A 465 -2.26 -8.69 -21.71
N GLN A 466 -1.59 -7.65 -22.25
CA GLN A 466 -0.32 -7.81 -22.95
C GLN A 466 0.76 -8.44 -22.08
N LYS A 467 1.63 -9.25 -22.70
CA LYS A 467 2.73 -9.95 -22.00
C LYS A 467 3.77 -8.95 -21.51
N LEU A 468 3.69 -8.63 -20.21
CA LEU A 468 4.63 -7.78 -19.50
C LEU A 468 6.06 -8.36 -19.58
N LYS A 469 6.96 -7.59 -20.19
CA LYS A 469 8.41 -7.79 -20.00
C LYS A 469 8.79 -7.28 -18.60
N LEU A 470 9.76 -7.92 -17.97
CA LEU A 470 10.39 -7.39 -16.76
C LEU A 470 11.01 -6.02 -17.09
N SER A 471 10.89 -5.02 -16.21
CA SER A 471 11.67 -3.77 -16.33
C SER A 471 13.16 -4.10 -16.29
N ASP A 472 14.01 -3.28 -16.91
CA ASP A 472 15.46 -3.58 -16.97
C ASP A 472 16.10 -3.58 -15.57
N ASP A 473 15.59 -2.76 -14.64
CA ASP A 473 15.96 -2.75 -13.22
C ASP A 473 15.31 -3.88 -12.37
N ASP A 474 14.58 -4.83 -12.95
CA ASP A 474 13.89 -5.88 -12.16
C ASP A 474 14.88 -6.93 -11.59
N PRO A 475 14.96 -7.13 -10.26
CA PRO A 475 15.85 -8.11 -9.65
C PRO A 475 15.62 -9.56 -10.10
N ARG A 476 14.47 -9.88 -10.70
CA ARG A 476 14.23 -11.18 -11.37
C ARG A 476 15.15 -11.44 -12.56
N ARG A 477 15.74 -10.39 -13.16
CA ARG A 477 16.76 -10.50 -14.21
C ARG A 477 18.13 -10.92 -13.66
N ILE A 478 18.42 -10.64 -12.39
CA ILE A 478 19.62 -11.13 -11.69
C ILE A 478 19.43 -12.60 -11.32
N ALA A 479 18.27 -12.94 -10.76
CA ALA A 479 17.89 -14.32 -10.48
C ALA A 479 16.36 -14.49 -10.42
N THR A 480 15.84 -15.51 -11.09
CA THR A 480 14.41 -15.88 -11.05
C THR A 480 13.94 -16.10 -9.61
N ASN A 481 14.67 -16.93 -8.86
CA ASN A 481 14.38 -17.32 -7.47
C ASN A 481 15.38 -16.72 -6.47
N ILE A 482 14.96 -16.61 -5.21
CA ILE A 482 15.81 -16.16 -4.09
C ILE A 482 16.80 -17.25 -3.66
N ALA A 483 16.42 -18.53 -3.77
CA ALA A 483 17.30 -19.68 -3.49
C ALA A 483 18.53 -19.68 -4.41
N LEU A 484 19.72 -19.86 -3.83
CA LEU A 484 21.00 -19.96 -4.55
C LEU A 484 21.12 -21.30 -5.29
N GLU A 485 20.56 -22.35 -4.71
CA GLU A 485 20.47 -23.69 -5.27
C GLU A 485 19.09 -23.89 -5.92
N PRO A 486 18.97 -24.78 -6.94
CA PRO A 486 17.67 -25.17 -7.48
C PRO A 486 16.81 -25.88 -6.42
N SER A 487 15.48 -25.84 -6.57
CA SER A 487 14.60 -26.61 -5.69
C SER A 487 14.88 -28.12 -5.85
N PRO A 488 15.01 -28.88 -4.76
CA PRO A 488 14.83 -30.33 -4.80
C PRO A 488 13.44 -30.70 -5.35
N SER A 489 13.25 -31.96 -5.75
CA SER A 489 11.94 -32.42 -6.22
C SER A 489 10.90 -32.39 -5.09
N MET A 490 9.62 -32.29 -5.43
CA MET A 490 8.56 -32.38 -4.40
C MET A 490 8.58 -33.72 -3.66
N GLU A 491 8.99 -34.81 -4.31
CA GLU A 491 9.15 -36.12 -3.70
C GLU A 491 10.30 -36.13 -2.69
N GLU A 492 11.45 -35.52 -3.02
CA GLU A 492 12.57 -35.35 -2.09
C GLU A 492 12.20 -34.45 -0.90
N LEU A 493 11.44 -33.38 -1.13
CA LEU A 493 10.96 -32.48 -0.07
C LEU A 493 10.00 -33.21 0.87
N LEU A 494 9.06 -34.00 0.34
CA LEU A 494 8.13 -34.80 1.14
C LEU A 494 8.86 -35.93 1.91
N ALA A 495 9.84 -36.59 1.29
CA ALA A 495 10.65 -37.62 1.95
C ALA A 495 11.54 -37.04 3.08
N ARG A 496 12.01 -35.80 2.94
CA ARG A 496 12.72 -35.04 3.98
C ARG A 496 11.78 -34.48 5.06
N HIS A 497 10.50 -34.26 4.72
CA HIS A 497 9.46 -33.77 5.63
C HIS A 497 8.92 -34.90 6.54
N GLN A 498 9.83 -35.51 7.31
CA GLN A 498 9.45 -36.44 8.38
C GLN A 498 8.69 -35.68 9.47
N SER A 499 7.40 -35.95 9.58
CA SER A 499 6.54 -35.41 10.63
C SER A 499 7.12 -35.72 12.02
N ARG A 500 7.15 -34.71 12.91
CA ARG A 500 7.49 -34.92 14.33
C ARG A 500 6.50 -35.82 15.07
N PHE A 501 5.30 -35.99 14.51
CA PHE A 501 4.36 -37.02 14.92
C PHE A 501 4.48 -38.19 13.94
N ALA A 502 5.11 -39.27 14.38
CA ALA A 502 5.03 -40.53 13.67
C ALA A 502 3.55 -40.96 13.58
N ALA A 503 3.10 -41.40 12.41
CA ALA A 503 1.77 -41.97 12.27
C ALA A 503 1.66 -43.22 13.16
N GLN A 504 0.75 -43.20 14.13
CA GLN A 504 0.42 -44.39 14.90
C GLN A 504 -0.40 -45.31 14.00
N THR A 505 0.22 -46.43 13.61
CA THR A 505 -0.35 -47.54 12.82
C THR A 505 -1.12 -48.50 13.71
#